data_AF-A0A316RAP3-F1
#
_entry.id   AF-A0A316RAP3-F1
#
_cell.length_a   1.000
_cell.length_b   1.000
_cell.length_c   1.000
_cell.angle_alpha   90.00
_cell.angle_beta   90.00
_cell.angle_gamma   90.00
#
_symmetry.space_group_name_H-M   'P 1'
#
loop_
_entity.id
_entity.type
_entity.pdbx_description
1 polymer ?
#
loop_
_entity_poly.entity_id
_entity_poly.type
_entity_poly.pdbx_seq_one_letter_code
_entity_poly.pdbx_strand_id
1 'polypeptide(L)'
;MQKISPFVYKLIVLLALCAMLLAGCAGEEEEARVELADPIGGSSIVTGADLLAFLERGESNTATLSGDISLEQEMLRITKERDGLVINGNGFTLSGAGDCVIRLEEGCSVTLNDVVIHSGADAIGCLGDASIGGSGLSIVGLGNGIRAAGTVTILPNSDIQATAANGTGLIAADLILEAGASVTGQGPLGGADIAGSILLKEGASLGAFTQENYNALKCDSTLTMLDGASLKVENSGHYHGAEIGALSVSGMVTIEATGGENSSGLFLFEQLDSITVLGHCTPAPRFESGKGSIAFVEDPADFPSEEELTQTPAPEETEQTED
;
A
#
# COMPACT_ATOMS: atom_id res chain seq x y z
N MET A 1 54.53 -38.89 33.93
CA MET A 1 55.21 -37.65 33.48
C MET A 1 56.42 -38.05 32.62
N GLN A 2 56.24 -38.17 31.31
CA GLN A 2 57.34 -38.43 30.37
C GLN A 2 57.93 -37.10 29.91
N LYS A 3 59.23 -36.89 30.18
CA LYS A 3 59.98 -35.72 29.74
C LYS A 3 60.27 -35.86 28.24
N ILE A 4 59.63 -35.00 27.45
CA ILE A 4 59.91 -34.88 26.00
C ILE A 4 61.34 -34.31 25.84
N SER A 5 62.15 -34.97 25.02
CA SER A 5 63.54 -34.60 24.76
C SER A 5 63.64 -33.22 24.08
N PRO A 6 64.63 -32.37 24.44
CA PRO A 6 64.81 -31.03 23.88
C PRO A 6 65.07 -31.02 22.37
N PHE A 7 65.43 -32.17 21.78
CA PHE A 7 65.59 -32.31 20.33
C PHE A 7 64.24 -32.38 19.60
N VAL A 8 63.23 -32.99 20.23
CA VAL A 8 61.86 -33.12 19.70
C VAL A 8 61.17 -31.76 19.69
N TYR A 9 61.45 -30.91 20.68
CA TYR A 9 60.90 -29.55 20.75
C TYR A 9 61.39 -28.66 19.59
N LYS A 10 62.67 -28.75 19.23
CA LYS A 10 63.23 -27.99 18.10
C LYS A 10 62.66 -28.42 16.75
N LEU A 11 62.38 -29.72 16.59
CA LEU A 11 61.77 -30.25 15.37
C LEU A 11 60.29 -29.85 15.25
N ILE A 12 59.55 -29.89 16.36
CA ILE A 12 58.14 -29.45 16.40
C ILE A 12 58.01 -27.95 16.11
N VAL A 13 58.88 -27.12 16.67
CA VAL A 13 58.85 -25.66 16.42
C VAL A 13 59.17 -25.34 14.95
N LEU A 14 60.12 -26.06 14.34
CA LEU A 14 60.45 -25.85 12.92
C LEU A 14 59.30 -26.31 12.00
N LEU A 15 58.65 -27.44 12.30
CA LEU A 15 57.47 -27.93 11.57
C LEU A 15 56.27 -26.98 11.71
N ALA A 16 56.05 -26.41 12.90
CA ALA A 16 55.01 -25.42 13.14
C ALA A 16 55.28 -24.10 12.39
N LEU A 17 56.55 -23.67 12.29
CA LEU A 17 56.93 -22.48 11.54
C LEU A 17 56.76 -22.68 10.02
N CYS A 18 57.13 -23.86 9.50
CA CYS A 18 56.91 -24.20 8.09
C CYS A 18 55.42 -24.36 7.73
N ALA A 19 54.60 -24.87 8.65
CA ALA A 19 53.15 -24.94 8.47
C ALA A 19 52.49 -23.55 8.47
N MET A 20 52.98 -22.60 9.29
CA MET A 20 52.49 -21.22 9.27
C MET A 20 52.96 -20.41 8.05
N LEU A 21 54.13 -20.72 7.48
CA LEU A 21 54.62 -20.11 6.24
C LEU A 21 53.90 -20.63 4.98
N LEU A 22 53.39 -21.88 5.00
CA LEU A 22 52.62 -22.46 3.90
C LEU A 22 51.11 -22.15 3.95
N ALA A 23 50.58 -21.75 5.11
CA ALA A 23 49.21 -21.27 5.26
C ALA A 23 49.02 -19.79 4.87
N GLY A 24 50.11 -19.05 4.63
CA GLY A 24 50.08 -17.64 4.21
C GLY A 24 50.13 -17.40 2.70
N CYS A 25 50.03 -18.45 1.88
CA CYS A 25 50.13 -18.35 0.41
C CYS A 25 49.13 -19.29 -0.28
N ALA A 26 47.83 -19.10 -0.06
CA ALA A 26 46.78 -19.65 -0.93
C ALA A 26 45.44 -18.97 -0.65
N GLY A 27 44.97 -18.20 -1.63
CA GLY A 27 43.72 -17.46 -1.60
C GLY A 27 43.98 -16.01 -1.95
N GLU A 28 44.15 -15.73 -3.24
CA GLU A 28 43.90 -14.40 -3.78
C GLU A 28 42.57 -13.91 -3.18
N GLU A 29 42.56 -12.71 -2.59
CA GLU A 29 41.29 -12.01 -2.37
C GLU A 29 40.59 -12.03 -3.71
N GLU A 30 39.44 -12.70 -3.77
CA GLU A 30 38.55 -12.63 -4.92
C GLU A 30 38.31 -11.15 -5.14
N GLU A 31 38.96 -10.57 -6.15
CA GLU A 31 38.78 -9.18 -6.53
C GLU A 31 37.29 -8.95 -6.52
N ALA A 32 36.81 -8.07 -5.64
CA ALA A 32 35.42 -7.66 -5.60
C ALA A 32 35.05 -7.31 -7.03
N ARG A 33 34.33 -8.20 -7.71
CA ARG A 33 33.89 -7.97 -9.08
C ARG A 33 33.07 -6.71 -8.99
N VAL A 34 33.62 -5.62 -9.53
CA VAL A 34 32.88 -4.39 -9.71
C VAL A 34 31.70 -4.78 -10.60
N GLU A 35 30.51 -4.90 -10.02
CA GLU A 35 29.28 -4.94 -10.81
C GLU A 35 29.23 -3.63 -11.59
N LEU A 36 29.66 -3.69 -12.84
CA LEU A 36 29.54 -2.58 -13.75
C LEU A 36 28.05 -2.35 -13.95
N ALA A 37 27.58 -1.15 -13.64
CA ALA A 37 26.20 -0.76 -13.89
C ALA A 37 25.82 -1.10 -15.34
N ASP A 38 24.73 -1.84 -15.51
CA ASP A 38 24.14 -2.15 -16.81
C ASP A 38 22.74 -1.54 -16.89
N PRO A 39 22.67 -0.21 -17.12
CA PRO A 39 21.42 0.50 -17.18
C PRO A 39 20.54 0.08 -18.36
N ILE A 40 21.07 -0.59 -19.37
CA ILE A 40 20.27 -1.04 -20.52
C ILE A 40 19.66 -2.42 -20.25
N GLY A 41 20.42 -3.33 -19.64
CA GLY A 41 19.88 -4.60 -19.16
C GLY A 41 18.91 -4.47 -17.98
N GLY A 42 18.88 -3.32 -17.31
CA GLY A 42 18.03 -3.06 -16.14
C GLY A 42 18.62 -3.59 -14.83
N SER A 43 19.90 -3.96 -14.82
CA SER A 43 20.58 -4.46 -13.63
C SER A 43 21.54 -3.41 -13.05
N SER A 44 21.56 -3.33 -11.72
CA SER A 44 22.43 -2.41 -10.97
C SER A 44 22.30 -0.94 -11.36
N ILE A 45 21.06 -0.42 -11.33
CA ILE A 45 20.77 1.01 -11.51
C ILE A 45 21.21 1.77 -10.25
N VAL A 46 22.12 2.74 -10.40
CA VAL A 46 22.73 3.46 -9.26
C VAL A 46 22.54 4.97 -9.30
N THR A 47 22.10 5.55 -10.43
CA THR A 47 21.84 6.99 -10.56
C THR A 47 20.51 7.29 -11.25
N GLY A 48 20.05 8.54 -11.13
CA GLY A 48 18.85 9.00 -11.85
C GLY A 48 19.04 8.96 -13.37
N ALA A 49 20.25 9.28 -13.86
CA ALA A 49 20.58 9.20 -15.28
C ALA A 49 20.54 7.75 -15.80
N ASP A 50 20.98 6.78 -15.00
CA ASP A 50 20.87 5.35 -15.34
C ASP A 50 19.41 4.92 -15.46
N LEU A 51 18.57 5.34 -14.52
CA LEU A 51 17.16 4.98 -14.52
C LEU A 51 16.41 5.62 -15.70
N LEU A 52 16.70 6.88 -16.03
CA LEU A 52 16.14 7.55 -17.20
C LEU A 52 16.64 6.89 -18.50
N ALA A 53 17.93 6.55 -18.58
CA ALA A 53 18.48 5.82 -19.71
C ALA A 53 17.84 4.44 -19.89
N PHE A 54 17.57 3.73 -18.78
CA PHE A 54 16.81 2.50 -18.78
C PHE A 54 15.40 2.74 -19.31
N LEU A 55 14.67 3.74 -18.82
CA LEU A 55 13.32 4.06 -19.33
C LEU A 55 13.32 4.32 -20.84
N GLU A 56 14.34 4.95 -21.40
CA GLU A 56 14.38 5.25 -22.85
C GLU A 56 14.82 4.05 -23.70
N ARG A 57 15.77 3.24 -23.23
CA ARG A 57 16.53 2.29 -24.08
C ARG A 57 16.65 0.88 -23.52
N GLY A 58 16.18 0.65 -22.31
CA GLY A 58 16.24 -0.64 -21.63
C GLY A 58 15.58 -1.77 -22.42
N GLU A 59 16.23 -2.93 -22.43
CA GLU A 59 15.84 -4.11 -23.21
C GLU A 59 14.72 -4.92 -22.55
N SER A 60 14.42 -4.62 -21.29
CA SER A 60 13.35 -5.22 -20.50
C SER A 60 12.48 -4.13 -19.85
N ASN A 61 11.40 -4.56 -19.18
CA ASN A 61 10.59 -3.70 -18.31
C ASN A 61 10.93 -3.91 -16.83
N THR A 62 12.09 -4.48 -16.50
CA THR A 62 12.50 -4.68 -15.10
C THR A 62 13.80 -3.97 -14.80
N ALA A 63 13.74 -2.99 -13.89
CA ALA A 63 14.90 -2.34 -13.31
C ALA A 63 15.16 -2.88 -11.90
N THR A 64 16.43 -3.04 -11.53
CA THR A 64 16.87 -3.36 -10.17
C THR A 64 17.79 -2.26 -9.66
N LEU A 65 17.42 -1.64 -8.55
CA LEU A 65 18.20 -0.59 -7.92
C LEU A 65 19.34 -1.18 -7.09
N SER A 66 20.50 -0.53 -7.15
CA SER A 66 21.70 -0.85 -6.36
C SER A 66 22.18 0.34 -5.52
N GLY A 67 21.37 1.38 -5.40
CA GLY A 67 21.65 2.56 -4.59
C GLY A 67 20.46 3.50 -4.50
N ASP A 68 20.52 4.44 -3.56
CA ASP A 68 19.55 5.53 -3.47
C ASP A 68 19.69 6.45 -4.70
N ILE A 69 18.55 6.77 -5.33
CA ILE A 69 18.47 7.55 -6.55
C ILE A 69 17.76 8.88 -6.28
N SER A 70 18.39 9.97 -6.72
CA SER A 70 17.75 11.27 -6.86
C SER A 70 17.51 11.58 -8.32
N LEU A 71 16.26 11.92 -8.65
CA LEU A 71 15.85 12.46 -9.95
C LEU A 71 15.96 14.00 -9.98
N GLU A 72 16.31 14.63 -8.85
CA GLU A 72 16.34 16.09 -8.71
C GLU A 72 15.00 16.73 -9.11
N GLN A 73 14.93 17.44 -10.25
CA GLN A 73 13.72 18.06 -10.78
C GLN A 73 13.05 17.23 -11.88
N GLU A 74 13.70 16.17 -12.34
CA GLU A 74 13.15 15.25 -13.34
C GLU A 74 12.14 14.28 -12.72
N MET A 75 11.40 13.58 -13.58
CA MET A 75 10.42 12.57 -13.19
C MET A 75 10.51 11.35 -14.11
N LEU A 76 10.20 10.16 -13.58
CA LEU A 76 10.06 8.96 -14.41
C LEU A 76 8.72 9.00 -15.11
N ARG A 77 8.73 9.15 -16.44
CA ARG A 77 7.52 9.15 -17.27
C ARG A 77 7.28 7.75 -17.81
N ILE A 78 6.25 7.09 -17.30
CA ILE A 78 5.82 5.77 -17.76
C ILE A 78 4.73 5.98 -18.80
N THR A 79 5.15 5.88 -20.06
CA THR A 79 4.29 5.96 -21.24
C THR A 79 3.85 4.55 -21.67
N LYS A 80 3.03 4.46 -22.71
CA LYS A 80 2.57 3.17 -23.26
C LYS A 80 3.68 2.23 -23.71
N GLU A 81 4.81 2.77 -24.17
CA GLU A 81 5.98 1.98 -24.55
C GLU A 81 6.63 1.28 -23.35
N ARG A 82 6.37 1.76 -22.13
CA ARG A 82 6.89 1.24 -20.86
C ARG A 82 5.79 0.75 -19.92
N ASP A 83 4.60 0.45 -20.45
CA ASP A 83 3.53 -0.13 -19.65
C ASP A 83 3.98 -1.45 -18.99
N GLY A 84 3.64 -1.63 -17.73
CA GLY A 84 4.04 -2.78 -16.93
C GLY A 84 5.48 -2.71 -16.44
N LEU A 85 6.05 -1.51 -16.29
CA LEU A 85 7.37 -1.32 -15.72
C LEU A 85 7.43 -1.89 -14.29
N VAL A 86 8.46 -2.66 -13.99
CA VAL A 86 8.77 -3.21 -12.67
C VAL A 86 10.08 -2.59 -12.18
N ILE A 87 10.06 -2.02 -10.97
CA ILE A 87 11.26 -1.55 -10.28
C ILE A 87 11.42 -2.35 -9.00
N ASN A 88 12.51 -3.10 -8.89
CA ASN A 88 12.94 -3.76 -7.67
C ASN A 88 13.90 -2.83 -6.94
N GLY A 89 13.44 -2.26 -5.83
CA GLY A 89 14.16 -1.26 -5.06
C GLY A 89 15.21 -1.82 -4.12
N ASN A 90 15.10 -3.08 -3.67
CA ASN A 90 16.00 -3.68 -2.68
C ASN A 90 16.17 -2.83 -1.39
N GLY A 91 15.13 -2.10 -1.02
CA GLY A 91 15.09 -1.18 0.12
C GLY A 91 15.66 0.20 -0.15
N PHE A 92 16.11 0.50 -1.38
CA PHE A 92 16.63 1.80 -1.75
C PHE A 92 15.54 2.84 -1.99
N THR A 93 15.95 4.11 -1.85
CA THR A 93 15.08 5.27 -2.00
C THR A 93 15.12 5.81 -3.43
N LEU A 94 13.96 6.11 -3.99
CA LEU A 94 13.80 6.96 -5.17
C LEU A 94 13.26 8.32 -4.73
N SER A 95 14.01 9.39 -4.98
CA SER A 95 13.67 10.74 -4.55
C SER A 95 13.56 11.72 -5.71
N GLY A 96 12.70 12.73 -5.58
CA GLY A 96 12.53 13.78 -6.57
C GLY A 96 11.75 14.98 -6.04
N ALA A 97 12.07 16.17 -6.53
CA ALA A 97 11.51 17.45 -6.13
C ALA A 97 10.67 18.13 -7.24
N GLY A 98 10.54 17.51 -8.41
CA GLY A 98 9.60 17.94 -9.44
C GLY A 98 8.13 17.70 -9.05
N ASP A 99 7.21 17.92 -9.99
CA ASP A 99 5.76 17.79 -9.76
C ASP A 99 5.36 16.39 -9.25
N CYS A 100 6.06 15.37 -9.73
CA CYS A 100 6.00 14.03 -9.16
C CYS A 100 7.29 13.25 -9.39
N VAL A 101 7.54 12.18 -8.61
CA VAL A 101 8.68 11.28 -8.84
C VAL A 101 8.39 10.34 -10.01
N ILE A 102 7.17 9.79 -10.06
CA ILE A 102 6.71 8.92 -11.13
C ILE A 102 5.43 9.50 -11.74
N ARG A 103 5.41 9.65 -13.06
CA ARG A 103 4.25 10.07 -13.85
C ARG A 103 3.76 8.90 -14.68
N LEU A 104 2.51 8.47 -14.48
CA LEU A 104 1.83 7.48 -15.29
C LEU A 104 0.94 8.17 -16.32
N GLU A 105 1.13 7.84 -17.60
CA GLU A 105 0.14 8.16 -18.62
C GLU A 105 -1.13 7.32 -18.44
N GLU A 106 -2.24 7.80 -19.00
CA GLU A 106 -3.54 7.14 -18.91
C GLU A 106 -3.47 5.68 -19.35
N GLY A 107 -3.99 4.78 -18.52
CA GLY A 107 -4.02 3.34 -18.65
C GLY A 107 -2.66 2.65 -18.58
N CYS A 108 -1.62 3.28 -18.03
CA CYS A 108 -0.33 2.62 -17.81
C CYS A 108 -0.26 2.00 -16.41
N SER A 109 0.65 1.05 -16.25
CA SER A 109 0.87 0.30 -15.03
C SER A 109 2.33 0.32 -14.58
N VAL A 110 2.55 0.29 -13.27
CA VAL A 110 3.86 0.16 -12.64
C VAL A 110 3.81 -0.78 -11.44
N THR A 111 4.86 -1.57 -11.24
CA THR A 111 5.07 -2.40 -10.05
C THR A 111 6.36 -1.96 -9.34
N LEU A 112 6.27 -1.64 -8.06
CA LEU A 112 7.37 -1.13 -7.25
C LEU A 112 7.57 -2.05 -6.04
N ASN A 113 8.64 -2.84 -6.04
CA ASN A 113 8.92 -3.81 -4.98
C ASN A 113 10.02 -3.30 -4.08
N ASP A 114 9.76 -3.21 -2.78
CA ASP A 114 10.75 -2.83 -1.76
C ASP A 114 11.44 -1.50 -2.11
N VAL A 115 10.62 -0.48 -2.41
CA VAL A 115 11.05 0.87 -2.80
C VAL A 115 10.52 1.86 -1.76
N VAL A 116 11.38 2.79 -1.34
CA VAL A 116 10.96 3.99 -0.61
C VAL A 116 10.91 5.16 -1.59
N ILE A 117 9.79 5.89 -1.67
CA ILE A 117 9.68 7.10 -2.50
C ILE A 117 9.62 8.35 -1.62
N HIS A 118 10.51 9.30 -1.84
CA HIS A 118 10.48 10.63 -1.22
C HIS A 118 10.18 11.70 -2.27
N SER A 119 9.09 12.45 -2.12
CA SER A 119 8.70 13.46 -3.12
C SER A 119 8.56 14.87 -2.56
N GLY A 120 8.90 15.88 -3.37
CA GLY A 120 8.68 17.30 -3.08
C GLY A 120 7.25 17.79 -3.36
N ALA A 121 6.48 17.05 -4.15
CA ALA A 121 5.07 17.32 -4.46
C ALA A 121 4.26 16.02 -4.39
N ASP A 122 3.76 15.49 -5.52
CA ASP A 122 3.13 14.17 -5.55
C ASP A 122 4.21 13.08 -5.62
N ALA A 123 4.06 11.92 -4.99
CA ALA A 123 5.02 10.83 -5.23
C ALA A 123 4.73 10.15 -6.57
N ILE A 124 3.47 9.76 -6.78
CA ILE A 124 3.00 9.19 -8.04
C ILE A 124 1.85 10.05 -8.57
N GLY A 125 2.02 10.60 -9.77
CA GLY A 125 0.98 11.33 -10.50
C GLY A 125 0.45 10.52 -11.67
N CYS A 126 -0.87 10.35 -11.79
CA CYS A 126 -1.52 9.64 -12.89
C CYS A 126 -2.38 10.61 -13.72
N LEU A 127 -2.14 10.67 -15.03
CA LEU A 127 -2.88 11.57 -15.93
C LEU A 127 -4.32 11.12 -16.24
N GLY A 128 -4.67 9.89 -15.90
CA GLY A 128 -5.99 9.29 -16.06
C GLY A 128 -6.05 8.01 -15.25
N ASP A 129 -6.69 6.97 -15.79
CA ASP A 129 -6.69 5.64 -15.18
C ASP A 129 -5.27 5.10 -15.06
N ALA A 130 -4.96 4.36 -14.00
CA ALA A 130 -3.64 3.77 -13.81
C ALA A 130 -3.70 2.52 -12.93
N SER A 131 -2.70 1.64 -13.09
CA SER A 131 -2.51 0.50 -12.19
C SER A 131 -1.18 0.60 -11.45
N ILE A 132 -1.22 0.39 -10.14
CA ILE A 132 -0.03 0.45 -9.29
C ILE A 132 0.02 -0.85 -8.50
N GLY A 133 1.18 -1.49 -8.48
CA GLY A 133 1.39 -2.69 -7.70
C GLY A 133 2.75 -2.75 -7.02
N GLY A 134 2.97 -3.85 -6.33
CA GLY A 134 4.22 -4.18 -5.68
C GLY A 134 4.08 -4.33 -4.17
N SER A 135 5.09 -4.92 -3.57
CA SER A 135 5.11 -5.23 -2.13
C SER A 135 6.18 -4.41 -1.42
N GLY A 136 5.88 -3.93 -0.22
CA GLY A 136 6.82 -3.10 0.55
C GLY A 136 7.06 -1.73 -0.07
N LEU A 137 6.08 -1.17 -0.79
CA LEU A 137 6.18 0.20 -1.31
C LEU A 137 5.84 1.20 -0.20
N SER A 138 6.82 2.01 0.18
CA SER A 138 6.65 3.07 1.19
C SER A 138 6.80 4.44 0.52
N ILE A 139 5.74 5.23 0.50
CA ILE A 139 5.70 6.57 -0.06
C ILE A 139 5.66 7.60 1.07
N VAL A 140 6.57 8.58 0.99
CA VAL A 140 6.62 9.77 1.85
C VAL A 140 6.62 11.00 0.95
N GLY A 141 5.44 11.51 0.65
CA GLY A 141 5.26 12.70 -0.18
C GLY A 141 5.13 13.98 0.66
N LEU A 142 5.81 15.04 0.24
CA LEU A 142 5.62 16.36 0.86
C LEU A 142 4.23 16.92 0.53
N GLY A 143 3.78 16.75 -0.72
CA GLY A 143 2.45 17.11 -1.20
C GLY A 143 1.47 15.97 -0.96
N ASN A 144 1.33 15.05 -1.92
CA ASN A 144 0.43 13.90 -1.83
C ASN A 144 1.21 12.61 -2.06
N GLY A 145 0.68 11.49 -1.58
CA GLY A 145 1.26 10.18 -1.90
C GLY A 145 0.99 9.83 -3.36
N ILE A 146 -0.26 9.49 -3.66
CA ILE A 146 -0.73 9.16 -5.02
C ILE A 146 -1.83 10.14 -5.41
N ARG A 147 -1.70 10.74 -6.59
CA ARG A 147 -2.73 11.61 -7.18
C ARG A 147 -3.06 11.15 -8.59
N ALA A 148 -4.31 10.76 -8.83
CA ALA A 148 -4.80 10.36 -10.13
C ALA A 148 -5.98 11.21 -10.59
N ALA A 149 -6.03 11.50 -11.89
CA ALA A 149 -7.20 12.12 -12.52
C ALA A 149 -8.32 11.11 -12.82
N GLY A 150 -7.98 9.82 -12.93
CA GLY A 150 -8.93 8.73 -13.20
C GLY A 150 -8.92 7.66 -12.11
N THR A 151 -9.27 6.44 -12.49
CA THR A 151 -9.34 5.26 -11.61
C THR A 151 -7.94 4.78 -11.24
N VAL A 152 -7.68 4.55 -9.96
CA VAL A 152 -6.48 3.84 -9.51
C VAL A 152 -6.85 2.39 -9.20
N THR A 153 -6.20 1.46 -9.90
CA THR A 153 -6.28 0.03 -9.59
C THR A 153 -5.01 -0.41 -8.85
N ILE A 154 -5.17 -0.89 -7.62
CA ILE A 154 -4.07 -1.51 -6.86
C ILE A 154 -4.04 -3.00 -7.23
N LEU A 155 -2.92 -3.45 -7.81
CA LEU A 155 -2.76 -4.80 -8.36
C LEU A 155 -2.80 -5.88 -7.26
N PRO A 156 -3.10 -7.16 -7.60
CA PRO A 156 -3.27 -8.23 -6.61
C PRO A 156 -2.05 -8.40 -5.70
N ASN A 157 -2.29 -8.70 -4.42
CA ASN A 157 -1.25 -8.95 -3.40
C ASN A 157 -0.22 -7.81 -3.25
N SER A 158 -0.57 -6.59 -3.63
CA SER A 158 0.27 -5.42 -3.38
C SER A 158 0.14 -4.96 -1.93
N ASP A 159 1.19 -4.32 -1.41
CA ASP A 159 1.21 -3.68 -0.09
C ASP A 159 1.84 -2.30 -0.23
N ILE A 160 1.01 -1.27 -0.12
CA ILE A 160 1.38 0.12 -0.39
C ILE A 160 1.03 1.01 0.80
N GLN A 161 2.03 1.74 1.31
CA GLN A 161 1.84 2.76 2.33
C GLN A 161 2.10 4.13 1.71
N ALA A 162 1.10 5.00 1.72
CA ALA A 162 1.12 6.32 1.11
C ALA A 162 0.92 7.41 2.16
N THR A 163 2.03 7.97 2.66
CA THR A 163 2.01 9.08 3.62
C THR A 163 2.26 10.41 2.90
N ALA A 164 1.43 11.39 3.20
CA ALA A 164 1.55 12.77 2.77
C ALA A 164 1.80 13.69 3.96
N ALA A 165 2.80 14.57 3.86
CA ALA A 165 3.14 15.50 4.94
C ALA A 165 2.20 16.70 4.99
N ASN A 166 1.75 17.22 3.83
CA ASN A 166 0.88 18.40 3.75
C ASN A 166 -0.43 18.15 2.98
N GLY A 167 -0.61 16.98 2.37
CA GLY A 167 -1.75 16.68 1.52
C GLY A 167 -2.47 15.40 1.94
N THR A 168 -2.89 14.63 0.93
CA THR A 168 -3.65 13.39 1.12
C THR A 168 -2.79 12.19 0.71
N GLY A 169 -2.93 11.07 1.41
CA GLY A 169 -2.23 9.83 1.06
C GLY A 169 -2.56 9.36 -0.36
N LEU A 170 -3.85 9.31 -0.70
CA LEU A 170 -4.36 8.88 -2.01
C LEU A 170 -5.52 9.75 -2.48
N ILE A 171 -5.47 10.20 -3.74
CA ILE A 171 -6.53 10.94 -4.42
C ILE A 171 -6.79 10.26 -5.76
N ALA A 172 -8.05 9.94 -6.06
CA ALA A 172 -8.45 9.35 -7.34
C ALA A 172 -9.92 9.66 -7.68
N ALA A 173 -10.29 9.45 -8.95
CA ALA A 173 -11.70 9.45 -9.34
C ALA A 173 -12.41 8.22 -8.77
N ASP A 174 -11.87 7.04 -9.02
CA ASP A 174 -12.34 5.78 -8.47
C ASP A 174 -11.15 4.97 -7.93
N LEU A 175 -11.41 4.05 -7.02
CA LEU A 175 -10.39 3.18 -6.44
C LEU A 175 -10.83 1.72 -6.52
N ILE A 176 -9.97 0.87 -7.08
CA ILE A 176 -10.16 -0.57 -7.10
C ILE A 176 -8.97 -1.22 -6.42
N LEU A 177 -9.21 -1.98 -5.36
CA LEU A 177 -8.20 -2.86 -4.79
C LEU A 177 -8.50 -4.27 -5.25
N GLU A 178 -7.57 -4.83 -6.03
CA GLU A 178 -7.65 -6.22 -6.46
C GLU A 178 -7.52 -7.21 -5.29
N ALA A 179 -7.81 -8.48 -5.55
CA ALA A 179 -7.82 -9.50 -4.50
C ALA A 179 -6.50 -9.53 -3.71
N GLY A 180 -6.62 -9.53 -2.37
CA GLY A 180 -5.49 -9.52 -1.44
C GLY A 180 -4.62 -8.27 -1.46
N ALA A 181 -4.99 -7.21 -2.20
CA ALA A 181 -4.23 -5.97 -2.22
C ALA A 181 -4.50 -5.12 -0.97
N SER A 182 -3.45 -4.46 -0.46
CA SER A 182 -3.54 -3.51 0.64
C SER A 182 -3.00 -2.15 0.24
N VAL A 183 -3.74 -1.10 0.58
CA VAL A 183 -3.26 0.28 0.53
C VAL A 183 -3.62 1.01 1.83
N THR A 184 -2.64 1.69 2.41
CA THR A 184 -2.83 2.57 3.56
C THR A 184 -2.45 3.99 3.18
N GLY A 185 -3.42 4.89 3.22
CA GLY A 185 -3.23 6.33 3.00
C GLY A 185 -3.20 7.11 4.32
N GLN A 186 -2.28 8.06 4.44
CA GLN A 186 -2.22 8.97 5.59
C GLN A 186 -1.86 10.39 5.14
N GLY A 187 -2.51 11.40 5.72
CA GLY A 187 -2.15 12.80 5.50
C GLY A 187 -3.03 13.78 6.27
N PRO A 188 -2.57 15.02 6.47
CA PRO A 188 -3.35 16.05 7.16
C PRO A 188 -4.61 16.46 6.39
N LEU A 189 -4.66 16.29 5.06
CA LEU A 189 -5.86 16.51 4.25
C LEU A 189 -6.68 15.22 4.04
N GLY A 190 -6.36 14.15 4.77
CA GLY A 190 -7.04 12.85 4.70
C GLY A 190 -6.08 11.71 4.34
N GLY A 191 -6.48 10.48 4.65
CA GLY A 191 -5.81 9.28 4.19
C GLY A 191 -6.15 8.98 2.72
N ALA A 192 -7.42 9.05 2.37
CA ALA A 192 -7.90 8.86 1.00
C ALA A 192 -9.10 9.77 0.67
N ASP A 193 -9.08 10.36 -0.53
CA ASP A 193 -10.14 11.20 -1.07
C ASP A 193 -10.54 10.70 -2.47
N ILE A 194 -11.66 9.99 -2.53
CA ILE A 194 -12.16 9.31 -3.73
C ILE A 194 -13.47 9.99 -4.16
N ALA A 195 -13.42 10.64 -5.33
CA ALA A 195 -14.55 11.42 -5.86
C ALA A 195 -15.70 10.55 -6.43
N GLY A 196 -15.48 9.24 -6.54
CA GLY A 196 -16.39 8.26 -7.10
C GLY A 196 -16.53 7.06 -6.17
N SER A 197 -16.40 5.86 -6.73
CA SER A 197 -16.62 4.60 -6.02
C SER A 197 -15.32 3.95 -5.58
N ILE A 198 -15.43 3.16 -4.52
CA ILE A 198 -14.36 2.29 -4.04
C ILE A 198 -14.83 0.84 -4.16
N LEU A 199 -14.04 -0.02 -4.78
CA LEU A 199 -14.25 -1.46 -4.81
C LEU A 199 -13.09 -2.17 -4.09
N LEU A 200 -13.39 -2.82 -2.98
CA LEU A 200 -12.48 -3.72 -2.28
C LEU A 200 -12.85 -5.15 -2.66
N LYS A 201 -12.01 -5.80 -3.47
CA LYS A 201 -12.21 -7.22 -3.82
C LYS A 201 -11.87 -8.15 -2.66
N GLU A 202 -12.02 -9.44 -2.90
CA GLU A 202 -11.83 -10.50 -1.90
C GLU A 202 -10.48 -10.34 -1.15
N GLY A 203 -10.56 -10.27 0.18
CA GLY A 203 -9.39 -10.10 1.04
C GLY A 203 -8.62 -8.79 0.91
N ALA A 204 -9.14 -7.79 0.16
CA ALA A 204 -8.48 -6.50 -0.01
C ALA A 204 -8.62 -5.61 1.23
N SER A 205 -7.62 -4.74 1.48
CA SER A 205 -7.56 -3.91 2.68
C SER A 205 -7.29 -2.44 2.38
N LEU A 206 -8.18 -1.56 2.82
CA LEU A 206 -8.01 -0.10 2.74
C LEU A 206 -7.83 0.49 4.14
N GLY A 207 -6.69 1.15 4.36
CA GLY A 207 -6.42 1.99 5.52
C GLY A 207 -6.49 3.48 5.16
N ALA A 208 -7.16 4.30 5.96
CA ALA A 208 -7.15 5.77 5.79
C ALA A 208 -7.06 6.49 7.14
N PHE A 209 -6.05 7.34 7.30
CA PHE A 209 -5.70 7.95 8.58
C PHE A 209 -5.49 9.46 8.46
N THR A 210 -6.04 10.22 9.42
CA THR A 210 -5.77 11.66 9.55
C THR A 210 -5.89 12.13 11.01
N GLN A 211 -5.33 13.31 11.29
CA GLN A 211 -5.48 13.99 12.58
C GLN A 211 -6.11 15.38 12.44
N GLU A 212 -6.22 15.91 11.22
CA GLU A 212 -6.50 17.33 10.97
C GLU A 212 -7.73 17.56 10.10
N ASN A 213 -8.00 16.68 9.12
CA ASN A 213 -9.09 16.90 8.16
C ASN A 213 -10.48 16.57 8.73
N TYR A 214 -11.50 16.97 7.97
CA TYR A 214 -12.91 16.62 8.23
C TYR A 214 -13.20 15.11 8.15
N ASN A 215 -12.44 14.38 7.34
CA ASN A 215 -12.60 12.93 7.19
C ASN A 215 -11.24 12.26 6.94
N ALA A 216 -11.02 11.07 7.50
CA ALA A 216 -9.84 10.26 7.13
C ALA A 216 -10.04 9.63 5.76
N LEU A 217 -11.24 9.11 5.48
CA LEU A 217 -11.66 8.62 4.17
C LEU A 217 -12.85 9.43 3.66
N LYS A 218 -12.78 9.84 2.39
CA LYS A 218 -13.93 10.30 1.63
C LYS A 218 -14.18 9.40 0.41
N CYS A 219 -15.45 9.02 0.22
CA CYS A 219 -15.94 8.26 -0.92
C CYS A 219 -17.29 8.85 -1.35
N ASP A 220 -17.31 9.70 -2.39
CA ASP A 220 -18.53 10.42 -2.78
C ASP A 220 -19.65 9.50 -3.29
N SER A 221 -19.32 8.31 -3.77
CA SER A 221 -20.29 7.31 -4.26
C SER A 221 -20.32 6.06 -3.37
N THR A 222 -20.31 4.87 -3.98
CA THR A 222 -20.48 3.61 -3.25
C THR A 222 -19.12 3.04 -2.83
N LEU A 223 -18.99 2.67 -1.56
CA LEU A 223 -17.98 1.71 -1.12
C LEU A 223 -18.58 0.30 -1.22
N THR A 224 -18.01 -0.52 -2.10
CA THR A 224 -18.34 -1.93 -2.24
C THR A 224 -17.23 -2.78 -1.61
N MET A 225 -17.60 -3.64 -0.67
CA MET A 225 -16.69 -4.58 0.00
C MET A 225 -17.12 -6.02 -0.27
N LEU A 226 -16.24 -6.81 -0.87
CA LEU A 226 -16.43 -8.24 -1.10
C LEU A 226 -15.86 -9.06 0.06
N ASP A 227 -16.12 -10.38 0.04
CA ASP A 227 -15.81 -11.29 1.15
C ASP A 227 -14.35 -11.18 1.63
N GLY A 228 -14.15 -11.15 2.93
CA GLY A 228 -12.84 -10.99 3.56
C GLY A 228 -12.21 -9.60 3.42
N ALA A 229 -12.83 -8.64 2.72
CA ALA A 229 -12.29 -7.29 2.62
C ALA A 229 -12.32 -6.55 3.98
N SER A 230 -11.36 -5.65 4.18
CA SER A 230 -11.25 -4.86 5.41
C SER A 230 -11.12 -3.37 5.13
N LEU A 231 -11.86 -2.57 5.90
CA LEU A 231 -11.71 -1.13 5.97
C LEU A 231 -11.22 -0.74 7.37
N LYS A 232 -10.13 0.04 7.44
CA LYS A 232 -9.67 0.69 8.66
C LYS A 232 -9.58 2.18 8.46
N VAL A 233 -10.36 2.95 9.20
CA VAL A 233 -10.37 4.41 9.13
C VAL A 233 -10.22 5.01 10.52
N GLU A 234 -9.35 6.00 10.64
CA GLU A 234 -9.15 6.72 11.89
C GLU A 234 -8.93 8.21 11.62
N ASN A 235 -9.84 9.01 12.19
CA ASN A 235 -9.64 10.43 12.35
C ASN A 235 -9.45 10.72 13.84
N SER A 236 -8.18 10.89 14.26
CA SER A 236 -7.85 11.22 15.65
C SER A 236 -8.05 12.71 15.96
N GLY A 237 -8.53 13.49 14.99
CA GLY A 237 -8.95 14.87 15.16
C GLY A 237 -10.38 14.97 15.70
N HIS A 238 -11.18 15.87 15.12
CA HIS A 238 -12.52 16.19 15.64
C HIS A 238 -13.67 15.55 14.87
N TYR A 239 -13.44 15.06 13.66
CA TYR A 239 -14.51 14.80 12.68
C TYR A 239 -14.60 13.33 12.29
N HIS A 240 -15.16 13.01 11.13
CA HIS A 240 -15.53 11.65 10.77
C HIS A 240 -14.31 10.76 10.56
N GLY A 241 -14.43 9.47 10.93
CA GLY A 241 -13.50 8.45 10.42
C GLY A 241 -13.63 8.35 8.89
N ALA A 242 -14.85 8.07 8.41
CA ALA A 242 -15.17 8.10 6.99
C ALA A 242 -16.48 8.82 6.68
N GLU A 243 -16.52 9.47 5.52
CA GLU A 243 -17.71 9.98 4.85
C GLU A 243 -17.89 9.22 3.52
N ILE A 244 -19.02 8.52 3.36
CA ILE A 244 -19.25 7.60 2.23
C ILE A 244 -20.67 7.82 1.68
N GLY A 245 -20.84 7.87 0.35
CA GLY A 245 -22.15 7.98 -0.29
C GLY A 245 -23.09 6.84 0.10
N ALA A 246 -22.71 5.61 -0.23
CA ALA A 246 -23.45 4.40 0.14
C ALA A 246 -22.49 3.23 0.44
N LEU A 247 -22.95 2.27 1.24
CA LEU A 247 -22.18 1.08 1.59
C LEU A 247 -22.87 -0.19 1.06
N SER A 248 -22.13 -0.98 0.30
CA SER A 248 -22.57 -2.29 -0.21
C SER A 248 -21.58 -3.37 0.23
N VAL A 249 -22.10 -4.41 0.88
CA VAL A 249 -21.29 -5.49 1.45
C VAL A 249 -21.79 -6.82 0.90
N SER A 250 -20.84 -7.69 0.52
CA SER A 250 -21.10 -9.07 0.16
C SER A 250 -20.12 -9.98 0.90
N GLY A 251 -20.65 -10.96 1.64
CA GLY A 251 -19.84 -11.85 2.48
C GLY A 251 -19.50 -11.24 3.85
N MET A 252 -18.52 -11.84 4.51
CA MET A 252 -18.03 -11.43 5.81
C MET A 252 -16.91 -10.40 5.64
N VAL A 253 -17.16 -9.15 6.02
CA VAL A 253 -16.20 -8.04 5.90
C VAL A 253 -15.87 -7.44 7.25
N THR A 254 -14.71 -6.79 7.36
CA THR A 254 -14.27 -6.10 8.58
C THR A 254 -14.28 -4.59 8.39
N ILE A 255 -14.89 -3.86 9.31
CA ILE A 255 -14.85 -2.40 9.37
C ILE A 255 -14.41 -1.96 10.78
N GLU A 256 -13.26 -1.31 10.86
CA GLU A 256 -12.76 -0.62 12.04
C GLU A 256 -12.80 0.89 11.79
N ALA A 257 -13.79 1.57 12.35
CA ALA A 257 -14.01 2.99 12.10
C ALA A 257 -13.93 3.81 13.38
N THR A 258 -12.93 4.68 13.45
CA THR A 258 -12.72 5.61 14.56
C THR A 258 -12.82 7.05 14.08
N GLY A 259 -13.73 7.82 14.66
CA GLY A 259 -13.89 9.25 14.43
C GLY A 259 -13.65 10.05 15.70
N GLY A 260 -13.56 11.37 15.54
CA GLY A 260 -13.44 12.32 16.64
C GLY A 260 -14.74 12.52 17.41
N GLU A 261 -14.62 13.08 18.61
CA GLU A 261 -15.72 13.25 19.58
C GLU A 261 -16.90 14.06 19.07
N ASN A 262 -16.69 14.95 18.09
CA ASN A 262 -17.75 15.82 17.56
C ASN A 262 -18.55 15.17 16.41
N SER A 263 -18.23 13.93 16.03
CA SER A 263 -18.77 13.33 14.81
C SER A 263 -19.07 11.83 14.92
N SER A 264 -18.89 11.05 13.85
CA SER A 264 -19.13 9.61 13.79
C SER A 264 -17.91 8.85 13.26
N GLY A 265 -17.77 7.57 13.61
CA GLY A 265 -16.78 6.70 12.98
C GLY A 265 -17.08 6.55 11.48
N LEU A 266 -18.34 6.27 11.14
CA LEU A 266 -18.86 6.26 9.78
C LEU A 266 -20.00 7.26 9.63
N PHE A 267 -19.96 8.04 8.56
CA PHE A 267 -21.07 8.86 8.09
C PHE A 267 -21.45 8.40 6.69
N LEU A 268 -22.69 7.95 6.52
CA LEU A 268 -23.22 7.54 5.23
C LEU A 268 -24.32 8.50 4.79
N PHE A 269 -24.31 8.89 3.52
CA PHE A 269 -25.45 9.64 2.96
C PHE A 269 -26.68 8.74 2.80
N GLU A 270 -26.48 7.47 2.40
CA GLU A 270 -27.55 6.51 2.22
C GLU A 270 -27.16 5.12 2.74
N GLN A 271 -28.05 4.50 3.53
CA GLN A 271 -27.97 3.08 3.90
C GLN A 271 -29.32 2.40 3.63
N LEU A 272 -29.40 1.67 2.50
CA LEU A 272 -30.64 1.01 2.08
C LEU A 272 -30.86 -0.33 2.78
N ASP A 273 -29.81 -1.14 2.86
CA ASP A 273 -29.88 -2.51 3.36
C ASP A 273 -29.43 -2.62 4.82
N SER A 274 -29.97 -3.59 5.55
CA SER A 274 -29.46 -3.97 6.86
C SER A 274 -28.30 -4.93 6.68
N ILE A 275 -27.11 -4.53 7.12
CA ILE A 275 -25.88 -5.31 6.99
C ILE A 275 -25.29 -5.65 8.36
N THR A 276 -24.55 -6.75 8.43
CA THR A 276 -23.72 -7.10 9.58
C THR A 276 -22.27 -7.13 9.14
N VAL A 277 -21.37 -6.57 9.95
CA VAL A 277 -19.93 -6.49 9.68
C VAL A 277 -19.13 -6.84 10.94
N LEU A 278 -17.92 -7.35 10.76
CA LEU A 278 -16.97 -7.52 11.85
C LEU A 278 -16.33 -6.19 12.22
N GLY A 279 -16.01 -6.00 13.50
CA GLY A 279 -15.22 -4.87 13.98
C GLY A 279 -16.03 -3.89 14.82
N HIS A 280 -15.78 -2.59 14.65
CA HIS A 280 -16.38 -1.57 15.50
C HIS A 280 -16.50 -0.22 14.79
N CYS A 281 -17.41 0.61 15.28
CA CYS A 281 -17.55 2.00 14.86
C CYS A 281 -17.72 2.91 16.07
N THR A 282 -16.74 3.78 16.31
CA THR A 282 -16.73 4.72 17.45
C THR A 282 -16.37 6.13 16.98
N PRO A 283 -17.22 7.16 17.19
CA PRO A 283 -18.60 7.08 17.66
C PRO A 283 -19.51 6.28 16.71
N ALA A 284 -20.72 5.95 17.16
CA ALA A 284 -21.68 5.15 16.41
C ALA A 284 -21.93 5.69 14.98
N PRO A 285 -22.26 4.83 14.01
CA PRO A 285 -22.50 5.25 12.63
C PRO A 285 -23.69 6.21 12.54
N ARG A 286 -23.64 7.12 11.56
CA ARG A 286 -24.74 8.03 11.24
C ARG A 286 -25.12 7.90 9.77
N PHE A 287 -26.42 8.01 9.51
CA PHE A 287 -27.00 7.90 8.17
C PHE A 287 -27.90 9.11 7.93
N GLU A 288 -27.81 9.75 6.76
CA GLU A 288 -28.75 10.82 6.39
C GLU A 288 -30.09 10.27 5.87
N SER A 289 -30.03 9.16 5.13
CA SER A 289 -31.20 8.58 4.47
C SER A 289 -31.12 7.05 4.38
N GLY A 290 -32.24 6.43 3.99
CA GLY A 290 -32.39 4.97 3.94
C GLY A 290 -33.05 4.39 5.20
N LYS A 291 -33.42 3.11 5.12
CA LYS A 291 -34.07 2.36 6.21
C LYS A 291 -33.23 1.17 6.70
N GLY A 292 -32.03 0.99 6.14
CA GLY A 292 -31.11 -0.04 6.54
C GLY A 292 -30.46 0.26 7.89
N SER A 293 -29.59 -0.65 8.31
CA SER A 293 -28.81 -0.55 9.53
C SER A 293 -27.46 -1.23 9.37
N ILE A 294 -26.52 -0.93 10.28
CA ILE A 294 -25.24 -1.63 10.36
C ILE A 294 -25.10 -2.21 11.76
N ALA A 295 -25.05 -3.53 11.84
CA ALA A 295 -24.70 -4.24 13.06
C ALA A 295 -23.20 -4.55 13.06
N PHE A 296 -22.51 -4.21 14.15
CA PHE A 296 -21.12 -4.54 14.38
C PHE A 296 -21.04 -5.72 15.35
N VAL A 297 -20.31 -6.77 14.95
CA VAL A 297 -20.01 -7.93 15.80
C VAL A 297 -18.51 -8.09 15.97
N GLU A 298 -18.08 -8.55 17.15
CA GLU A 298 -16.66 -8.71 17.47
C GLU A 298 -16.12 -10.11 17.16
N ASP A 299 -16.96 -11.14 17.28
CA ASP A 299 -16.60 -12.54 17.01
C ASP A 299 -17.16 -12.97 15.64
N PRO A 300 -16.33 -13.53 14.73
CA PRO A 300 -16.81 -14.16 13.50
C PRO A 300 -17.90 -15.21 13.71
N ALA A 301 -17.95 -15.87 14.87
CA ALA A 301 -18.98 -16.84 15.21
C ALA A 301 -20.38 -16.22 15.42
N ASP A 302 -20.46 -14.91 15.69
CA ASP A 302 -21.71 -14.16 15.84
C ASP A 302 -22.21 -13.60 14.49
N PHE A 303 -21.48 -13.85 13.39
CA PHE A 303 -21.89 -13.41 12.08
C PHE A 303 -23.06 -14.28 11.56
N PRO A 304 -24.13 -13.67 10.99
CA PRO A 304 -25.29 -14.42 10.53
C PRO A 304 -24.94 -15.42 9.44
N SER A 305 -25.60 -16.57 9.47
CA SER A 305 -25.52 -17.56 8.38
C SER A 305 -26.16 -17.02 7.09
N GLU A 306 -25.80 -17.57 5.92
CA GLU A 306 -26.41 -17.18 4.63
C GLU A 306 -27.94 -17.31 4.63
N GLU A 307 -28.48 -18.29 5.35
CA GLU A 307 -29.93 -18.50 5.49
C GLU A 307 -30.60 -17.41 6.34
N GLU A 308 -29.90 -16.78 7.28
CA GLU A 308 -30.41 -15.67 8.09
C GLU A 308 -30.34 -14.34 7.35
N LEU A 309 -29.29 -14.13 6.54
CA LEU A 309 -29.11 -12.92 5.73
C LEU A 309 -30.17 -12.77 4.63
N THR A 310 -30.80 -13.87 4.21
CA THR A 310 -31.81 -13.88 3.13
C THR A 310 -33.26 -13.87 3.63
N GLN A 311 -33.49 -13.90 4.94
CA GLN A 311 -34.85 -13.85 5.50
C GLN A 311 -35.39 -12.42 5.53
N THR A 312 -36.40 -12.14 4.69
CA THR A 312 -37.23 -10.94 4.82
C THR A 312 -38.11 -11.10 6.08
N PRO A 313 -38.26 -10.08 6.94
CA PRO A 313 -39.17 -10.18 8.08
C PRO A 313 -40.58 -10.52 7.59
N ALA A 314 -41.22 -11.51 8.20
CA ALA A 314 -42.63 -11.81 7.92
C ALA A 314 -43.46 -10.53 8.19
N PRO A 315 -44.44 -10.18 7.34
CA PRO A 315 -45.29 -9.05 7.61
C PRO A 315 -46.00 -9.25 8.95
N GLU A 316 -45.94 -8.26 9.83
CA GLU A 316 -46.71 -8.25 11.07
C GLU A 316 -48.19 -8.41 10.71
N GLU A 317 -48.79 -9.53 11.12
CA GLU A 317 -50.24 -9.69 11.09
C GLU A 317 -50.83 -8.65 12.05
N THR A 318 -51.34 -7.55 11.49
CA THR A 318 -52.21 -6.65 12.23
C THR A 318 -53.43 -7.45 12.66
N GLU A 319 -53.53 -7.78 13.94
CA GLU A 319 -54.78 -8.22 14.56
C GLU A 319 -55.83 -7.14 14.30
N GLN A 320 -56.72 -7.40 13.34
CA GLN A 320 -57.95 -6.65 13.20
C GLN A 320 -58.83 -7.04 14.39
N THR A 321 -58.86 -6.19 15.42
CA THR A 321 -60.00 -6.14 16.34
C THR A 321 -61.21 -5.64 15.56
N GLU A 322 -62.09 -6.55 15.18
CA GLU A 322 -63.47 -6.23 14.76
C GLU A 322 -64.29 -5.85 16.00
N ASP A 323 -64.86 -4.65 15.99
CA ASP A 323 -66.03 -4.23 16.79
C ASP A 323 -67.25 -4.10 15.87
#